data_AF-I5CAA6-F1
#
_entry.id   AF-I5CAA6-F1
#
_cell.length_a   1.000
_cell.length_b   1.000
_cell.length_c   1.000
_cell.angle_alpha   90.00
_cell.angle_beta   90.00
_cell.angle_gamma   90.00
#
_symmetry.space_group_name_H-M   'P 1'
#
loop_
_entity.id
_entity.type
_entity.pdbx_description
1 polymer ?
#
loop_
_entity_poly.entity_id
_entity_poly.type
_entity_poly.pdbx_seq_one_letter_code
_entity_poly.pdbx_strand_id
1 'polypeptide(L)'
;MGSTPYEVVFALLSYYLKQNILFKSFFMSQKQIDTSPNRPYWRFEIDQVFAARKAQMHQEAQRRGGGVALFEDCYTGKTLRGGEDYHYEHIFSAEEIFMRYRDRLTNAQIAELVNCPENIGVTLATINRSKGKKSVGEWLADTAKLAQLGVDPARVRAAARRAEEGIARAFQRMR
;
A
#
# COMPACT_ATOMS: atom_id res chain seq x y z
N MET A 1 -9.77 44.19 -22.97
CA MET A 1 -10.83 43.44 -22.28
C MET A 1 -10.14 42.53 -21.28
N GLY A 2 -10.09 42.93 -20.00
CA GLY A 2 -9.40 42.19 -18.95
C GLY A 2 -10.38 41.28 -18.23
N SER A 3 -10.06 40.00 -18.15
CA SER A 3 -10.80 39.02 -17.35
C SER A 3 -10.79 39.42 -15.87
N THR A 4 -11.94 39.27 -15.21
CA THR A 4 -12.10 39.68 -13.81
C THR A 4 -11.34 38.74 -12.88
N PRO A 5 -10.91 39.19 -11.67
CA PRO A 5 -10.18 38.35 -10.72
C PRO A 5 -10.90 37.02 -10.39
N TYR A 6 -12.23 37.03 -10.40
CA TYR A 6 -13.07 35.85 -10.15
C TYR A 6 -12.98 34.82 -11.28
N GLU A 7 -12.90 35.25 -12.54
CA GLU A 7 -12.77 34.34 -13.69
C GLU A 7 -11.42 33.61 -13.67
N VAL A 8 -10.35 34.28 -13.24
CA VAL A 8 -9.02 33.67 -13.09
C VAL A 8 -9.02 32.63 -11.97
N VAL A 9 -9.62 32.93 -10.82
CA VAL A 9 -9.73 31.99 -9.70
C VAL A 9 -10.57 30.77 -10.10
N PHE A 10 -11.69 30.97 -10.79
CA PHE A 10 -12.56 29.86 -11.23
C PHE A 10 -11.90 28.97 -12.29
N ALA A 11 -11.11 29.57 -13.19
CA ALA A 11 -10.33 28.84 -14.18
C ALA A 11 -9.22 28.00 -13.52
N LEU A 12 -8.52 28.55 -12.52
CA LEU A 12 -7.50 27.83 -11.76
C LEU A 12 -8.11 26.70 -10.91
N LEU A 13 -9.26 26.92 -10.27
CA LEU A 13 -9.96 25.89 -9.50
C LEU A 13 -10.45 24.76 -10.43
N SER A 14 -11.03 25.12 -11.58
CA SER A 14 -11.47 24.16 -12.61
C SER A 14 -10.31 23.39 -13.21
N TYR A 15 -9.15 24.03 -13.43
CA TYR A 15 -7.94 23.37 -13.88
C TYR A 15 -7.42 22.37 -12.83
N TYR A 16 -7.35 22.76 -11.56
CA TYR A 16 -6.95 21.86 -10.46
C TYR A 16 -7.93 20.68 -10.25
N LEU A 17 -9.23 20.93 -10.38
CA LEU A 17 -10.26 19.88 -10.32
C LEU A 17 -10.16 18.94 -11.52
N LYS A 18 -9.97 19.46 -12.73
CA LYS A 18 -9.75 18.65 -13.94
C LYS A 18 -8.47 17.84 -13.86
N GLN A 19 -7.37 18.42 -13.38
CA GLN A 19 -6.13 17.69 -13.15
C GLN A 19 -6.32 16.60 -12.08
N ASN A 20 -7.06 16.83 -10.99
CA ASN A 20 -7.39 15.79 -10.02
C ASN A 20 -8.29 14.67 -10.56
N ILE A 21 -9.27 15.01 -11.41
CA ILE A 21 -10.16 14.03 -12.04
C ILE A 21 -9.42 13.23 -13.11
N LEU A 22 -8.59 13.88 -13.93
CA LEU A 22 -7.69 13.23 -14.89
C LEU A 22 -6.63 12.39 -14.19
N PHE A 23 -6.10 12.82 -13.04
CA PHE A 23 -5.16 12.04 -12.24
C PHE A 23 -5.84 10.81 -11.61
N LYS A 24 -7.08 10.95 -11.10
CA LYS A 24 -7.92 9.81 -10.68
C LYS A 24 -8.21 8.86 -11.84
N SER A 25 -8.55 9.38 -13.02
CA SER A 25 -8.84 8.59 -14.22
C SER A 25 -7.60 7.89 -14.77
N PHE A 26 -6.44 8.54 -14.74
CA PHE A 26 -5.16 7.98 -15.18
C PHE A 26 -4.68 6.88 -14.24
N PHE A 27 -4.85 7.04 -12.91
CA PHE A 27 -4.56 5.98 -11.95
C PHE A 27 -5.58 4.84 -11.95
N MET A 28 -6.85 5.11 -12.31
CA MET A 28 -7.87 4.07 -12.51
C MET A 28 -7.70 3.30 -13.82
N SER A 29 -6.95 3.84 -14.80
CA SER A 29 -6.75 3.24 -16.12
C SER A 29 -5.61 2.22 -16.20
N GLN A 30 -4.97 1.83 -15.09
CA GLN A 30 -3.91 0.82 -15.06
C GLN A 30 -4.07 -0.16 -13.90
N LYS A 31 -5.18 -0.89 -13.86
CA LYS A 31 -5.24 -2.20 -13.18
C LYS A 31 -6.36 -3.02 -13.80
N GLN A 32 -5.96 -3.97 -14.64
CA GLN A 32 -6.77 -5.14 -14.94
C GLN A 32 -7.23 -5.73 -13.60
N ILE A 33 -8.54 -5.81 -13.36
CA ILE A 33 -9.08 -6.54 -12.22
C ILE A 33 -8.51 -7.95 -12.35
N ASP A 34 -7.67 -8.35 -11.40
CA ASP A 34 -7.15 -9.72 -11.36
C ASP A 34 -8.30 -10.65 -11.00
N THR A 35 -9.05 -11.09 -12.01
CA THR A 35 -10.16 -12.05 -11.89
C THR A 35 -9.65 -13.48 -11.78
N SER A 36 -8.39 -13.72 -11.38
CA SER A 36 -7.81 -15.05 -11.25
C SER A 36 -8.79 -15.99 -10.53
N PRO A 37 -9.34 -17.01 -11.22
CA PRO A 37 -10.45 -17.82 -10.71
C PRO A 37 -10.09 -18.68 -9.49
N ASN A 38 -8.81 -18.74 -9.12
CA ASN A 38 -8.29 -19.61 -8.05
C ASN A 38 -7.97 -18.88 -6.72
N ARG A 39 -8.30 -17.60 -6.56
CA ARG A 39 -8.08 -16.92 -5.26
C ARG A 39 -9.26 -17.20 -4.32
N PRO A 40 -9.02 -17.59 -3.06
CA PRO A 40 -10.11 -17.90 -2.13
C PRO A 40 -10.84 -16.64 -1.62
N TYR A 41 -10.36 -15.44 -1.96
CA TYR A 41 -10.81 -14.16 -1.40
C TYR A 41 -11.24 -13.15 -2.47
N TRP A 42 -12.14 -12.24 -2.08
CA TRP A 42 -12.68 -11.21 -2.96
C TRP A 42 -11.71 -10.02 -3.12
N ARG A 43 -11.03 -9.94 -4.26
CA ARG A 43 -9.96 -8.96 -4.49
C ARG A 43 -10.44 -7.51 -4.62
N PHE A 44 -11.65 -7.32 -5.14
CA PHE A 44 -12.15 -5.98 -5.50
C PHE A 44 -12.23 -5.03 -4.30
N GLU A 45 -12.82 -5.45 -3.18
CA GLU A 45 -12.94 -4.62 -1.98
C GLU A 45 -11.57 -4.32 -1.38
N ILE A 46 -10.69 -5.33 -1.33
CA ILE A 46 -9.30 -5.17 -0.87
C ILE A 46 -8.59 -4.11 -1.70
N ASP A 47 -8.69 -4.17 -3.04
CA ASP A 47 -8.01 -3.23 -3.92
C ASP A 47 -8.60 -1.81 -3.83
N GLN A 48 -9.92 -1.67 -3.58
CA GLN A 48 -10.56 -0.38 -3.36
C GLN A 48 -10.00 0.31 -2.10
N VAL A 49 -10.01 -0.39 -0.97
CA VAL A 49 -9.46 0.14 0.29
C VAL A 49 -7.95 0.38 0.17
N PHE A 50 -7.23 -0.52 -0.53
CA PHE A 50 -5.79 -0.36 -0.76
C PHE A 50 -5.48 0.87 -1.62
N ALA A 51 -6.26 1.15 -2.66
CA ALA A 51 -6.07 2.34 -3.49
C ALA A 51 -6.23 3.63 -2.67
N ALA A 52 -7.24 3.70 -1.80
CA ALA A 52 -7.42 4.83 -0.88
C ALA A 52 -6.23 4.98 0.07
N ARG A 53 -5.74 3.88 0.66
CA ARG A 53 -4.58 3.89 1.55
C ARG A 53 -3.31 4.36 0.83
N LYS A 54 -3.04 3.85 -0.38
CA LYS A 54 -1.87 4.28 -1.17
C LYS A 54 -1.91 5.77 -1.45
N ALA A 55 -3.07 6.32 -1.82
CA ALA A 55 -3.22 7.74 -2.06
C ALA A 55 -2.90 8.57 -0.80
N GLN A 56 -3.44 8.17 0.36
CA GLN A 56 -3.14 8.82 1.65
C GLN A 56 -1.66 8.75 2.00
N MET A 57 -1.04 7.58 1.87
CA MET A 57 0.39 7.39 2.15
C MET A 57 1.27 8.23 1.23
N HIS A 58 0.91 8.32 -0.06
CA HIS A 58 1.65 9.12 -1.04
C HIS A 58 1.56 10.61 -0.74
N GLN A 59 0.35 11.11 -0.47
CA GLN A 59 0.14 12.52 -0.12
C GLN A 59 0.95 12.90 1.12
N GLU A 60 0.93 12.06 2.15
CA GLU A 60 1.70 12.29 3.38
C GLU A 60 3.22 12.21 3.15
N ALA A 61 3.67 11.32 2.27
CA ALA A 61 5.08 11.26 1.87
C ALA A 61 5.52 12.51 1.10
N GLN A 62 4.69 13.03 0.18
CA GLN A 62 4.97 14.27 -0.56
C GLN A 62 5.02 15.48 0.37
N ARG A 63 4.08 15.55 1.34
CA ARG A 63 4.05 16.62 2.34
C ARG A 63 5.35 16.66 3.15
N ARG A 64 5.83 15.50 3.60
CA ARG A 64 7.08 15.37 4.36
C ARG A 64 8.33 15.70 3.53
N GLY A 65 8.31 15.39 2.23
CA GLY A 65 9.44 15.64 1.33
C GLY A 65 9.38 16.94 0.53
N GLY A 66 8.52 17.90 0.91
CA GLY A 66 8.46 19.21 0.24
C GLY A 66 8.03 19.13 -1.23
N GLY A 67 7.10 18.24 -1.56
CA GLY A 67 6.60 18.01 -2.92
C GLY A 67 7.15 16.73 -3.59
N VAL A 68 8.21 16.14 -3.04
CA VAL A 68 8.72 14.83 -3.46
C VAL A 68 8.27 13.78 -2.45
N ALA A 69 7.73 12.65 -2.92
CA ALA A 69 7.36 11.56 -2.03
C ALA A 69 8.61 10.92 -1.41
N LEU A 70 8.72 10.94 -0.08
CA LEU A 70 9.77 10.25 0.67
C LEU A 70 9.17 9.13 1.53
N PHE A 71 9.67 7.92 1.35
CA PHE A 71 9.32 6.76 2.14
C PHE A 71 10.56 6.20 2.84
N GLU A 72 10.36 5.49 3.94
CA GLU A 72 11.38 4.60 4.50
C GLU A 72 11.04 3.18 4.04
N ASP A 73 11.99 2.49 3.43
CA ASP A 73 11.83 1.10 3.04
C ASP A 73 11.61 0.24 4.30
N CYS A 74 10.50 -0.47 4.36
CA CYS A 74 10.09 -1.20 5.55
C CYS A 74 11.02 -2.38 5.91
N TYR A 75 11.86 -2.82 4.98
CA TYR A 75 12.75 -3.98 5.14
C TYR A 75 14.23 -3.60 5.20
N THR A 76 14.63 -2.45 4.65
CA THR A 76 16.04 -2.00 4.67
C THR A 76 16.28 -0.77 5.53
N GLY A 77 15.24 0.03 5.82
CA GLY A 77 15.36 1.32 6.52
C GLY A 77 15.93 2.46 5.66
N LYS A 78 16.26 2.20 4.39
CA LYS A 78 16.75 3.22 3.47
C LYS A 78 15.62 4.17 3.08
N THR A 79 15.95 5.43 2.82
CA THR A 79 14.99 6.37 2.24
C THR A 79 14.76 6.03 0.77
N LEU A 80 13.51 5.87 0.38
CA LEU A 80 13.04 5.74 -1.00
C LEU A 80 12.43 7.07 -1.45
N ARG A 81 12.75 7.52 -2.66
CA ARG A 81 12.29 8.77 -3.25
C ARG A 81 11.32 8.53 -4.40
N GLY A 82 10.40 9.47 -4.59
CA GLY A 82 9.52 9.49 -5.76
C GLY A 82 10.34 9.45 -7.06
N GLY A 83 10.03 8.48 -7.93
CA GLY A 83 10.77 8.18 -9.15
C GLY A 83 11.55 6.86 -9.10
N GLU A 84 11.83 6.32 -7.91
CA GLU A 84 12.40 4.98 -7.76
C GLU A 84 11.33 3.88 -7.96
N ASP A 85 11.78 2.69 -8.39
CA ASP A 85 10.91 1.52 -8.57
C ASP A 85 10.60 0.85 -7.21
N TYR A 86 9.61 1.41 -6.51
CA TYR A 86 9.10 0.87 -5.25
C TYR A 86 7.64 0.42 -5.36
N HIS A 87 7.28 -0.55 -4.54
CA HIS A 87 5.91 -1.05 -4.39
C HIS A 87 5.38 -0.76 -2.98
N TYR A 88 4.08 -0.55 -2.88
CA TYR A 88 3.36 -0.67 -1.62
C TYR A 88 3.16 -2.15 -1.33
N GLU A 89 3.51 -2.57 -0.12
CA GLU A 89 3.57 -3.98 0.26
C GLU A 89 2.61 -4.30 1.39
N HIS A 90 1.94 -5.45 1.27
CA HIS A 90 1.25 -6.06 2.40
C HIS A 90 2.24 -6.95 3.15
N ILE A 91 2.55 -6.62 4.42
CA ILE A 91 3.53 -7.37 5.22
C ILE A 91 3.06 -8.83 5.36
N PHE A 92 1.83 -9.03 5.84
CA PHE A 92 1.08 -10.28 5.70
C PHE A 92 0.15 -10.20 4.51
N SER A 93 0.13 -11.27 3.71
CA SER A 93 -0.65 -11.30 2.48
C SER A 93 -2.16 -11.23 2.75
N ALA A 94 -2.90 -10.71 1.76
CA ALA A 94 -4.36 -10.76 1.78
C ALA A 94 -4.89 -12.19 1.94
N GLU A 95 -4.19 -13.18 1.38
CA GLU A 95 -4.55 -14.58 1.46
C GLU A 95 -4.38 -15.15 2.87
N GLU A 96 -3.25 -14.89 3.53
CA GLU A 96 -3.03 -15.30 4.93
C GLU A 96 -4.10 -14.71 5.86
N ILE A 97 -4.38 -13.41 5.72
CA ILE A 97 -5.36 -12.73 6.56
C ILE A 97 -6.76 -13.26 6.25
N PHE A 98 -7.13 -13.41 4.99
CA PHE A 98 -8.42 -13.98 4.62
C PHE A 98 -8.60 -15.38 5.22
N MET A 99 -7.63 -16.28 5.05
CA MET A 99 -7.72 -17.64 5.57
C MET A 99 -7.81 -17.67 7.10
N ARG A 100 -7.19 -16.71 7.80
CA ARG A 100 -7.25 -16.60 9.27
C ARG A 100 -8.60 -16.10 9.80
N TYR A 101 -9.33 -15.28 9.05
CA TYR A 101 -10.53 -14.57 9.55
C TYR A 101 -11.83 -14.80 8.76
N ARG A 102 -11.79 -15.54 7.64
CA ARG A 102 -12.93 -15.80 6.74
C ARG A 102 -14.20 -16.33 7.43
N ASP A 103 -14.06 -17.08 8.51
CA ASP A 103 -15.21 -17.66 9.22
C ASP A 103 -15.82 -16.71 10.27
N ARG A 104 -15.26 -15.50 10.41
CA ARG A 104 -15.59 -14.55 11.49
C ARG A 104 -15.91 -13.15 11.00
N LEU A 105 -15.54 -12.81 9.77
CA LEU A 105 -15.63 -11.46 9.20
C LEU A 105 -16.23 -11.50 7.80
N THR A 106 -16.90 -10.43 7.42
CA THR A 106 -17.32 -10.19 6.04
C THR A 106 -16.12 -9.84 5.14
N ASN A 107 -16.29 -9.94 3.82
CA ASN A 107 -15.26 -9.53 2.86
C ASN A 107 -14.84 -8.06 3.05
N ALA A 108 -15.80 -7.16 3.31
CA ALA A 108 -15.52 -5.75 3.55
C ALA A 108 -14.68 -5.54 4.83
N GLN A 109 -14.98 -6.27 5.90
CA GLN A 109 -14.18 -6.23 7.13
C GLN A 109 -12.78 -6.80 6.90
N ILE A 110 -12.65 -7.88 6.13
CA ILE A 110 -11.33 -8.43 5.76
C ILE A 110 -10.55 -7.43 4.91
N ALA A 111 -11.21 -6.68 4.01
CA ALA A 111 -10.56 -5.63 3.23
C ALA A 111 -9.98 -4.53 4.11
N GLU A 112 -10.70 -4.11 5.15
CA GLU A 112 -10.19 -3.17 6.15
C GLU A 112 -9.04 -3.77 6.98
N LEU A 113 -9.15 -5.05 7.33
CA LEU A 113 -8.15 -5.75 8.14
C LEU A 113 -6.82 -5.90 7.39
N VAL A 114 -6.87 -6.34 6.13
CA VAL A 114 -5.70 -6.46 5.24
C VAL A 114 -5.03 -5.11 5.03
N ASN A 115 -5.82 -4.05 4.91
CA ASN A 115 -5.34 -2.70 4.61
C ASN A 115 -5.17 -1.81 5.87
N CYS A 116 -5.09 -2.42 7.06
CA CYS A 116 -4.74 -1.68 8.26
C CYS A 116 -3.35 -1.01 8.08
N PRO A 117 -3.12 0.20 8.64
CA PRO A 117 -1.90 0.96 8.35
C PRO A 117 -0.63 0.17 8.66
N GLU A 118 -0.64 -0.61 9.74
CA GLU A 118 0.52 -1.36 10.19
C GLU A 118 0.86 -2.58 9.31
N ASN A 119 -0.10 -3.07 8.51
CA ASN A 119 0.14 -4.14 7.55
C ASN A 119 0.59 -3.62 6.17
N ILE A 120 0.70 -2.29 5.99
CA ILE A 120 1.12 -1.71 4.72
C ILE A 120 2.46 -0.99 4.86
N GLY A 121 3.44 -1.42 4.07
CA GLY A 121 4.75 -0.80 3.95
C GLY A 121 5.02 -0.28 2.53
N VAL A 122 6.21 0.28 2.34
CA VAL A 122 6.79 0.56 1.03
C VAL A 122 8.15 -0.09 0.98
N THR A 123 8.48 -0.74 -0.14
CA THR A 123 9.79 -1.37 -0.34
C THR A 123 10.17 -1.36 -1.81
N LEU A 124 11.44 -1.50 -2.13
CA LEU A 124 11.90 -1.67 -3.52
C LEU A 124 11.19 -2.83 -4.21
N ALA A 125 10.85 -2.65 -5.49
CA ALA A 125 10.14 -3.66 -6.26
C ALA A 125 10.92 -4.98 -6.38
N THR A 126 12.26 -4.93 -6.38
CA THR A 126 13.13 -6.11 -6.34
C THR A 126 12.97 -6.91 -5.05
N ILE A 127 12.86 -6.23 -3.90
CA ILE A 127 12.64 -6.84 -2.59
C ILE A 127 11.23 -7.43 -2.53
N ASN A 128 10.23 -6.66 -2.95
CA ASN A 128 8.83 -7.10 -3.05
C ASN A 128 8.70 -8.40 -3.88
N ARG A 129 9.30 -8.44 -5.06
CA ARG A 129 9.31 -9.64 -5.93
C ARG A 129 10.02 -10.83 -5.28
N SER A 130 11.06 -10.61 -4.48
CA SER A 130 11.79 -11.68 -3.80
C SER A 130 10.99 -12.37 -2.69
N LYS A 131 10.12 -11.62 -2.01
CA LYS A 131 9.14 -12.15 -1.06
C LYS A 131 8.06 -12.94 -1.80
N GLY A 132 7.47 -12.33 -2.84
CA GLY A 132 6.43 -12.96 -3.63
C GLY A 132 5.25 -13.42 -2.75
N LYS A 133 4.87 -14.70 -2.86
CA LYS A 133 3.78 -15.31 -2.06
C LYS A 133 4.25 -15.95 -0.74
N LYS A 134 5.55 -15.92 -0.44
CA LYS A 134 6.11 -16.53 0.77
C LYS A 134 5.56 -15.82 2.01
N SER A 135 5.26 -16.58 3.05
CA SER A 135 5.08 -16.02 4.38
C SER A 135 6.36 -15.31 4.84
N VAL A 136 6.25 -14.42 5.83
CA VAL A 136 7.42 -13.75 6.41
C VAL A 136 8.45 -14.76 6.93
N GLY A 137 8.01 -15.86 7.54
CA GLY A 137 8.88 -16.91 8.06
C GLY A 137 9.66 -17.62 6.95
N GLU A 138 8.97 -18.06 5.89
CA GLU A 138 9.61 -18.70 4.73
C GLU A 138 10.57 -17.74 4.01
N TRP A 139 10.21 -16.46 3.91
CA TRP A 139 11.07 -15.47 3.28
C TRP A 139 12.34 -15.19 4.12
N LEU A 140 12.20 -15.14 5.45
CA LEU A 140 13.32 -14.97 6.39
C LEU A 140 14.32 -16.13 6.39
N ALA A 141 13.90 -17.33 5.95
CA ALA A 141 14.77 -18.50 5.86
C ALA A 141 15.83 -18.37 4.74
N ASP A 142 15.60 -17.55 3.71
CA ASP A 142 16.51 -17.36 2.58
C ASP A 142 17.56 -16.27 2.87
N THR A 143 18.39 -16.50 3.88
CA THR A 143 19.31 -15.50 4.43
C THR A 143 20.31 -14.94 3.40
N ALA A 144 20.78 -15.79 2.47
CA ALA A 144 21.68 -15.39 1.40
C ALA A 144 21.01 -14.38 0.45
N LYS A 145 19.76 -14.63 0.05
CA LYS A 145 19.01 -13.72 -0.82
C LYS A 145 18.73 -12.39 -0.13
N LEU A 146 18.37 -12.42 1.16
CA LEU A 146 18.11 -11.20 1.94
C LEU A 146 19.36 -10.32 2.05
N ALA A 147 20.53 -10.94 2.32
CA ALA A 147 21.79 -10.24 2.38
C ALA A 147 22.13 -9.56 1.04
N GLN A 148 21.95 -10.26 -0.09
CA GLN A 148 22.16 -9.69 -1.44
C GLN A 148 21.27 -8.48 -1.71
N LEU A 149 20.06 -8.45 -1.16
CA LEU A 149 19.09 -7.36 -1.33
C LEU A 149 19.26 -6.24 -0.29
N GLY A 150 20.18 -6.39 0.66
CA GLY A 150 20.35 -5.45 1.78
C GLY A 150 19.15 -5.39 2.72
N VAL A 151 18.35 -6.47 2.77
CA VAL A 151 17.24 -6.61 3.72
C VAL A 151 17.79 -6.86 5.10
N ASP A 152 17.28 -6.12 6.08
CA ASP A 152 17.60 -6.30 7.49
C ASP A 152 16.56 -7.23 8.16
N PRO A 153 16.95 -8.46 8.56
CA PRO A 153 16.03 -9.40 9.19
C PRO A 153 15.38 -8.87 10.47
N ALA A 154 16.06 -7.98 11.22
CA ALA A 154 15.48 -7.38 12.43
C ALA A 154 14.32 -6.44 12.07
N ARG A 155 14.47 -5.66 11.00
CA ARG A 155 13.40 -4.79 10.48
C ARG A 155 12.23 -5.58 9.92
N VAL A 156 12.48 -6.67 9.19
CA VAL A 156 11.41 -7.56 8.72
C VAL A 156 10.60 -8.11 9.90
N ARG A 157 11.28 -8.60 10.95
CA ARG A 157 10.61 -9.07 12.18
C ARG A 157 9.83 -7.96 12.89
N ALA A 158 10.39 -6.76 12.98
CA ALA A 158 9.70 -5.61 13.58
C ALA A 158 8.48 -5.17 12.75
N ALA A 159 8.57 -5.19 11.42
CA ALA A 159 7.45 -4.92 10.53
C ALA A 159 6.34 -5.97 10.70
N ALA A 160 6.69 -7.26 10.72
CA ALA A 160 5.75 -8.35 10.94
C ALA A 160 5.07 -8.25 12.31
N ARG A 161 5.82 -7.96 13.38
CA ARG A 161 5.26 -7.76 14.71
C ARG A 161 4.27 -6.59 14.74
N ARG A 162 4.63 -5.44 14.16
CA ARG A 162 3.71 -4.27 14.08
C ARG A 162 2.45 -4.59 13.30
N ALA A 163 2.59 -5.29 12.17
CA ALA A 163 1.46 -5.72 11.35
C ALA A 163 0.53 -6.65 12.14
N GLU A 164 1.06 -7.66 12.82
CA GLU A 164 0.29 -8.59 13.66
C GLU A 164 -0.48 -7.84 14.76
N GLU A 165 0.19 -6.93 15.48
CA GLU A 165 -0.44 -6.11 16.52
C GLU A 165 -1.53 -5.18 15.94
N GLY A 166 -1.29 -4.57 14.77
CA GLY A 166 -2.26 -3.70 14.10
C GLY A 166 -3.48 -4.45 13.58
N ILE A 167 -3.27 -5.63 12.99
CA ILE A 167 -4.33 -6.56 12.57
C ILE A 167 -5.15 -6.98 13.79
N ALA A 168 -4.51 -7.39 14.89
CA ALA A 168 -5.21 -7.77 16.11
C ALA A 168 -6.06 -6.62 16.66
N ARG A 169 -5.52 -5.39 16.73
CA ARG A 169 -6.28 -4.20 17.16
C ARG A 169 -7.45 -3.87 16.22
N ALA A 170 -7.23 -3.95 14.91
CA ALA A 170 -8.29 -3.73 13.92
C ALA A 170 -9.40 -4.78 14.05
N PHE A 171 -9.04 -6.04 14.24
CA PHE A 171 -9.98 -7.13 14.44
C PHE A 171 -10.85 -6.94 15.68
N GLN A 172 -10.27 -6.54 16.82
CA GLN A 172 -11.06 -6.31 18.04
C GLN A 172 -12.09 -5.19 17.90
N ARG A 173 -11.86 -4.20 17.02
CA ARG A 173 -12.81 -3.11 16.76
C ARG A 173 -13.98 -3.53 15.85
N MET A 174 -13.86 -4.66 15.17
CA MET A 174 -14.88 -5.20 14.25
C MET A 174 -15.79 -6.23 14.91
N ARG A 175 -15.53 -6.57 16.18
CA ARG A 175 -16.30 -7.51 16.98
C ARG A 175 -17.43 -6.85 17.75
#